data_AF-A0A2E9DZV1-F1
#
_entry.id   AF-A0A2E9DZV1-F1
#
_cell.length_a   1.000
_cell.length_b   1.000
_cell.length_c   1.000
_cell.angle_alpha   90.00
_cell.angle_beta   90.00
_cell.angle_gamma   90.00
#
_symmetry.space_group_name_H-M   'P 1'
#
loop_
_entity.id
_entity.type
_entity.pdbx_description
1 polymer ?
#
loop_
_entity_poly.entity_id
_entity_poly.type
_entity_poly.pdbx_seq_one_letter_code
_entity_poly.pdbx_strand_id
1 'polypeptide(L)'
;MTRVSLVERLTALDKPDEKQDTEQIWITVRSLLGFLRVIIFILIIAIAELMEEFFIGKLSLAIWSLIIGIPLFVLISVVIIMGNEYFLGEKEEKTAVLRPIVKRQ
;
A
#
# COMPACT_ATOMS: atom_id res chain seq x y z
N MET A 1 -23.43 9.51 -43.29
CA MET A 1 -23.17 9.87 -41.87
C MET A 1 -22.45 8.72 -41.14
N THR A 2 -21.24 8.35 -41.55
CA THR A 2 -20.57 7.11 -41.08
C THR A 2 -19.12 7.32 -40.63
N ARG A 3 -18.57 8.54 -40.76
CA ARG A 3 -17.17 8.84 -40.39
C ARG A 3 -16.99 9.27 -38.94
N VAL A 4 -18.06 9.68 -38.27
CA VAL A 4 -17.99 10.14 -36.87
C VAL A 4 -17.66 8.97 -35.92
N SER A 5 -18.16 7.76 -36.18
CA SER A 5 -17.96 6.61 -35.29
C SER A 5 -16.54 6.02 -35.29
N LEU A 6 -15.79 6.15 -36.38
CA LEU A 6 -14.40 5.67 -36.44
C LEU A 6 -13.44 6.60 -35.69
N VAL A 7 -13.67 7.92 -35.79
CA VAL A 7 -12.89 8.90 -35.04
C VAL A 7 -13.19 8.80 -33.55
N GLU A 8 -14.47 8.70 -33.14
CA GLU A 8 -14.83 8.47 -31.72
C GLU A 8 -14.25 7.18 -31.15
N ARG A 9 -14.22 6.09 -31.93
CA ARG A 9 -13.59 4.83 -31.51
C ARG A 9 -12.08 4.94 -31.38
N LEU A 10 -11.41 5.67 -32.29
CA LEU A 10 -9.97 5.93 -32.20
C LEU A 10 -9.64 6.83 -30.99
N THR A 11 -10.44 7.86 -30.73
CA THR A 11 -10.30 8.73 -29.55
C THR A 11 -10.62 8.02 -28.23
N ALA A 12 -11.49 7.00 -28.26
CA ALA A 12 -11.75 6.14 -27.11
C ALA A 12 -10.65 5.09 -26.87
N LEU A 13 -9.93 4.68 -27.92
CA LEU A 13 -8.77 3.77 -27.85
C LEU A 13 -7.47 4.48 -27.43
N ASP A 14 -7.36 5.78 -27.68
CA ASP A 14 -6.21 6.62 -27.32
C ASP A 14 -6.30 7.20 -25.89
N LYS A 15 -7.27 6.71 -25.10
CA LYS A 15 -7.25 6.91 -23.64
C LYS A 15 -6.55 5.70 -23.02
N PRO A 16 -5.23 5.77 -22.78
CA PRO A 16 -4.58 4.77 -21.94
C PRO A 16 -5.29 4.76 -20.59
N ASP A 17 -5.55 3.56 -20.09
CA ASP A 17 -6.19 3.33 -18.80
C ASP A 17 -5.18 3.60 -17.66
N GLU A 18 -4.57 4.80 -17.64
CA GLU A 18 -3.46 5.18 -16.73
C GLU A 18 -3.84 5.03 -15.26
N LYS A 19 -5.14 5.11 -14.95
CA LYS A 19 -5.68 4.85 -13.61
C LYS A 19 -5.50 3.38 -13.21
N GLN A 20 -5.76 2.44 -14.13
CA GLN A 20 -5.60 1.01 -13.87
C GLN A 20 -4.13 0.63 -13.69
N ASP A 21 -3.22 1.27 -14.42
CA ASP A 21 -1.78 1.01 -14.29
C ASP A 21 -1.21 1.54 -12.97
N THR A 22 -1.62 2.74 -12.56
CA THR A 22 -1.20 3.35 -11.29
C THR A 22 -1.68 2.53 -10.08
N GLU A 23 -2.91 2.00 -10.14
CA GLU A 23 -3.45 1.13 -9.09
C GLU A 23 -2.61 -0.16 -8.94
N GLN A 24 -2.26 -0.80 -10.05
CA GLN A 24 -1.43 -2.02 -10.06
C GLN A 24 -0.02 -1.78 -9.52
N ILE A 25 0.59 -0.65 -9.88
CA ILE A 25 1.90 -0.25 -9.34
C ILE A 25 1.79 -0.06 -7.83
N TRP A 26 0.74 0.61 -7.36
CA TRP A 26 0.52 0.82 -5.93
C TRP A 26 0.36 -0.49 -5.16
N ILE A 27 -0.38 -1.47 -5.70
CA ILE A 27 -0.54 -2.79 -5.05
C ILE A 27 0.81 -3.48 -4.89
N THR A 28 1.66 -3.44 -5.91
CA THR A 28 3.01 -3.99 -5.86
C THR A 28 3.87 -3.29 -4.80
N VAL A 29 3.89 -1.96 -4.82
CA VAL A 29 4.65 -1.14 -3.87
C VAL A 29 4.16 -1.36 -2.44
N ARG A 30 2.84 -1.38 -2.22
CA ARG A 30 2.22 -1.67 -0.93
C ARG A 30 2.68 -3.02 -0.38
N SER A 31 2.73 -4.05 -1.21
CA SER A 31 3.22 -5.38 -0.82
C SER A 31 4.68 -5.33 -0.36
N LEU A 32 5.54 -4.64 -1.12
CA LEU A 32 6.95 -4.45 -0.78
C LEU A 32 7.14 -3.66 0.52
N LEU A 33 6.39 -2.57 0.70
CA LEU A 33 6.41 -1.77 1.93
C LEU A 33 5.94 -2.58 3.15
N GLY A 34 4.91 -3.42 2.97
CA GLY A 34 4.45 -4.36 3.98
C GLY A 34 5.52 -5.38 4.38
N PHE A 35 6.22 -5.95 3.39
CA PHE A 35 7.33 -6.87 3.62
C PHE A 35 8.50 -6.19 4.35
N LEU A 36 8.87 -4.97 3.94
CA LEU A 36 9.90 -4.17 4.61
C LEU A 36 9.57 -3.89 6.09
N ARG A 37 8.31 -3.67 6.44
CA ARG A 37 7.90 -3.49 7.84
C ARG A 37 8.22 -4.71 8.70
N VAL A 38 8.00 -5.91 8.18
CA VAL A 38 8.32 -7.16 8.89
C VAL A 38 9.82 -7.27 9.10
N ILE A 39 10.62 -6.96 8.07
CA ILE A 39 12.09 -6.96 8.18
C ILE A 39 12.55 -5.96 9.24
N ILE A 40 12.05 -4.72 9.22
CA ILE A 40 12.41 -3.69 10.20
C ILE A 40 12.07 -4.16 11.60
N PHE A 41 10.91 -4.76 11.80
CA PHE A 41 10.50 -5.29 13.10
C PHE A 41 11.47 -6.37 13.61
N ILE A 42 11.85 -7.32 12.73
CA ILE A 42 12.85 -8.35 13.07
C ILE A 42 14.20 -7.71 13.41
N LEU A 43 14.64 -6.71 12.64
CA LEU A 43 15.91 -6.01 12.89
C LEU A 43 15.90 -5.26 14.23
N ILE A 44 14.79 -4.62 14.60
CA ILE A 44 14.66 -3.96 15.91
C ILE A 44 14.89 -4.98 17.02
N ILE A 45 14.22 -6.14 16.98
CA ILE A 45 14.37 -7.20 17.97
C ILE A 45 15.80 -7.74 17.96
N ALA A 46 16.34 -8.07 16.78
CA ALA A 46 17.69 -8.62 16.66
C ALA A 46 18.74 -7.66 17.21
N ILE A 47 18.63 -6.36 16.93
CA ILE A 47 19.56 -5.36 17.46
C ILE A 47 19.34 -5.16 18.96
N ALA A 48 18.09 -5.16 19.42
CA ALA A 48 17.78 -5.00 20.83
C ALA A 48 18.39 -6.13 21.68
N GLU A 49 18.30 -7.38 21.21
CA GLU A 49 18.79 -8.55 21.93
C GLU A 49 20.30 -8.78 21.75
N LEU A 50 20.81 -8.65 20.52
CA LEU A 50 22.20 -9.03 20.23
C LEU A 50 23.21 -7.91 20.49
N MET A 51 22.75 -6.65 20.56
CA MET A 51 23.64 -5.49 20.65
C MET A 51 23.45 -4.69 21.95
N GLU A 52 22.87 -5.30 22.98
CA GLU A 52 22.60 -4.64 24.27
C GLU A 52 23.86 -4.03 24.91
N GLU A 53 24.98 -4.75 24.81
CA GLU A 53 26.28 -4.37 25.40
C GLU A 53 26.98 -3.21 24.69
N PHE A 54 26.53 -2.84 23.48
CA PHE A 54 27.13 -1.75 22.72
C PHE A 54 26.46 -0.41 23.06
N PHE A 55 27.26 0.59 23.44
CA PHE A 55 26.77 1.91 23.80
C PHE A 55 27.28 2.97 22.82
N ILE A 56 26.36 3.81 22.33
CA ILE A 56 26.65 4.99 21.50
C ILE A 56 26.07 6.22 22.21
N GLY A 57 26.91 7.21 22.51
CA GLY A 57 26.43 8.47 23.09
C GLY A 57 25.75 8.30 24.45
N LYS A 58 26.30 7.44 25.32
CA LYS A 58 25.75 7.09 26.66
C LYS A 58 24.42 6.32 26.64
N LEU A 59 23.96 5.88 25.47
CA LEU A 59 22.72 5.13 25.31
C LEU A 59 23.02 3.80 24.62
N SER A 60 22.37 2.71 25.04
CA SER A 60 22.56 1.39 24.41
C SER A 60 22.07 1.44 22.96
N LEU A 61 22.75 0.69 22.09
CA LEU A 61 22.40 0.51 20.69
C LEU A 61 20.99 -0.12 20.55
N ALA A 62 20.57 -0.93 21.53
CA ALA A 62 19.20 -1.42 21.66
C ALA A 62 18.17 -0.29 21.79
N ILE A 63 18.46 0.75 22.56
CA ILE A 63 17.55 1.90 22.72
C ILE A 63 17.57 2.75 21.45
N TRP A 64 18.73 2.92 20.81
CA TRP A 64 18.81 3.60 19.51
C TRP A 64 17.99 2.90 18.42
N SER A 65 17.97 1.56 18.41
CA SER A 65 17.17 0.80 17.45
C SER A 65 15.67 1.04 17.64
N LEU A 66 15.21 1.19 18.89
CA LEU A 66 13.83 1.57 19.20
C LEU A 66 13.52 3.02 18.79
N ILE A 67 14.39 3.96 19.13
CA ILE A 67 14.23 5.39 18.82
C ILE A 67 14.10 5.62 17.32
N ILE A 68 14.83 4.87 16.49
CA ILE A 68 14.80 5.03 15.03
C ILE A 68 13.77 4.08 14.40
N GLY A 69 13.75 2.83 14.84
CA GLY A 69 12.97 1.76 14.23
C GLY A 69 11.47 1.93 14.41
N ILE A 70 11.00 2.36 15.59
CA ILE A 70 9.56 2.57 15.81
C ILE A 70 9.04 3.72 14.93
N PRO A 71 9.64 4.93 14.93
CA PRO A 71 9.20 5.99 14.01
C PRO A 71 9.25 5.58 12.55
N LEU A 72 10.27 4.82 12.12
CA LEU A 72 10.36 4.33 10.75
C LEU A 72 9.21 3.35 10.42
N PHE A 73 8.91 2.43 11.33
CA PHE A 73 7.80 1.49 11.17
C PHE A 73 6.45 2.22 11.08
N VAL A 74 6.23 3.23 11.92
CA VAL A 74 5.03 4.07 11.88
C VAL A 74 4.97 4.87 10.58
N LEU A 75 6.08 5.46 10.14
CA LEU A 75 6.14 6.24 8.90
C LEU A 75 5.75 5.38 7.69
N ILE A 76 6.28 4.17 7.56
CA ILE A 76 5.89 3.25 6.48
C ILE A 76 4.39 2.90 6.60
N SER A 77 3.89 2.72 7.81
CA SER A 77 2.46 2.46 8.04
C SER A 77 1.58 3.60 7.53
N VAL A 78 1.96 4.84 7.85
CA VAL A 78 1.25 6.05 7.39
C VAL A 78 1.31 6.16 5.88
N VAL A 79 2.48 5.92 5.25
CA VAL A 79 2.62 5.93 3.78
C VAL A 79 1.68 4.90 3.13
N ILE A 80 1.59 3.69 3.68
CA ILE A 80 0.66 2.66 3.17
C ILE A 80 -0.80 3.12 3.31
N ILE A 81 -1.18 3.69 4.45
CA ILE A 81 -2.57 4.15 4.69
C ILE A 81 -2.91 5.28 3.72
N MET A 82 -2.09 6.33 3.67
CA MET A 82 -2.31 7.49 2.80
C MET A 82 -2.30 7.10 1.32
N GLY A 83 -1.38 6.23 0.90
CA GLY A 83 -1.36 5.79 -0.48
C GLY A 83 -2.51 4.85 -0.82
N ASN A 84 -3.03 4.06 0.12
CA ASN A 84 -4.26 3.30 -0.12
C ASN A 84 -5.44 4.24 -0.40
N GLU A 85 -5.62 5.28 0.41
CA GLU A 85 -6.69 6.28 0.20
C GLU A 85 -6.52 7.01 -1.15
N TYR A 86 -5.28 7.32 -1.53
CA TYR A 86 -4.99 8.09 -2.75
C TYR A 86 -5.07 7.24 -4.04
N PHE A 87 -4.56 6.01 -4.04
CA PHE A 87 -4.36 5.21 -5.25
C PHE A 87 -5.38 4.11 -5.49
N LEU A 88 -6.04 3.57 -4.45
CA LEU A 88 -7.04 2.50 -4.63
C LEU A 88 -8.46 3.03 -4.87
N GLY A 89 -8.69 4.33 -4.62
CA GLY A 89 -10.02 4.94 -4.63
C GLY A 89 -10.99 4.28 -3.64
N GLU A 90 -12.12 4.93 -3.35
CA GLU A 90 -13.18 4.29 -2.57
C GLU A 90 -13.83 3.15 -3.37
N LYS A 91 -13.22 1.96 -3.37
CA LYS A 91 -13.98 0.73 -3.62
C LYS A 91 -14.76 0.44 -2.34
N GLU A 92 -15.94 1.06 -2.23
CA GLU A 92 -16.98 0.56 -1.34
C GLU A 92 -17.28 -0.89 -1.75
N GLU A 93 -16.61 -1.88 -1.15
CA GLU A 93 -17.17 -3.24 -1.05
C GLU A 93 -18.33 -3.22 -0.05
N LYS A 94 -19.36 -2.42 -0.36
CA LYS A 94 -20.69 -2.61 0.23
C LYS A 94 -21.39 -3.68 -0.58
N THR A 95 -21.18 -4.96 -0.25
CA THR A 95 -22.27 -5.94 -0.42
C THR A 95 -22.18 -7.07 0.60
N ALA A 96 -22.52 -6.77 1.85
CA ALA A 96 -23.15 -7.73 2.76
C ALA A 96 -24.69 -7.79 2.56
N VAL A 97 -25.18 -7.40 1.38
CA VAL A 97 -26.61 -7.47 1.04
C VAL A 97 -26.84 -8.68 0.17
N LEU A 98 -27.38 -9.72 0.80
CA LEU A 98 -27.89 -10.94 0.20
C LEU A 98 -28.74 -10.60 -1.04
N ARG A 99 -28.37 -11.11 -2.21
CA ARG A 99 -29.16 -10.95 -3.44
C ARG A 99 -30.60 -11.41 -3.15
N PRO A 100 -31.64 -10.58 -3.35
CA PRO A 100 -32.99 -11.09 -3.29
C PRO A 100 -33.17 -12.06 -4.45
N ILE A 101 -33.51 -13.30 -4.12
CA ILE A 101 -33.73 -14.39 -5.06
C ILE A 101 -34.85 -13.94 -6.00
N VAL A 102 -34.51 -13.70 -7.26
CA VAL A 102 -35.48 -13.38 -8.31
C VAL A 102 -36.40 -14.58 -8.46
N LYS A 103 -37.64 -14.44 -8.00
CA LYS A 103 -38.68 -15.45 -8.13
C LYS A 103 -38.99 -15.56 -9.63
N ARG A 104 -38.63 -16.69 -10.26
CA ARG A 104 -39.10 -17.03 -11.61
C ARG A 104 -40.62 -17.08 -11.57
N GLN A 105 -41.27 -16.22 -12.36
CA GLN A 105 -42.62 -16.47 -12.87
C GLN A 105 -42.51 -17.37 -14.10
#